data_AF-A0A925PJW9-F1
#
_entry.id   AF-A0A925PJW9-F1
#
_cell.length_a   1.000
_cell.length_b   1.000
_cell.length_c   1.000
_cell.angle_alpha   90.00
_cell.angle_beta   90.00
_cell.angle_gamma   90.00
#
_symmetry.space_group_name_H-M   'P 1'
#
loop_
_entity.id
_entity.type
_entity.pdbx_description
1 polymer ?
#
loop_
_entity_poly.entity_id
_entity_poly.type
_entity_poly.pdbx_seq_one_letter_code
_entity_poly.pdbx_strand_id
1 'polypeptide(L)'
;NEPVYNCAIDYEMWLRIARKYRVSIIEQKLMSYRIHEKQGSELEVRRNIELPDVLTVIQDYRQYVTDPGIRKAAEYSIDRTIVKTALKQNYTRQFCKSSQSLRVLRTAGYRLCGRAVALANALRLSLHIWP
;
A
#
# COMPACT_ATOMS: atom_id res chain seq x y z
N ASN A 1 22.40 6.01 4.55
CA ASN A 1 21.67 5.53 3.36
C ASN A 1 20.24 6.00 3.47
N GLU A 2 19.86 7.01 2.68
CA GLU A 2 18.46 7.43 2.60
C GLU A 2 17.65 6.38 1.81
N PRO A 3 16.42 6.07 2.23
CA PRO A 3 15.54 5.16 1.50
C PRO A 3 15.24 5.68 0.09
N VAL A 4 15.33 4.80 -0.91
CA VAL A 4 15.00 5.13 -2.30
C VAL A 4 13.51 4.85 -2.50
N TYR A 5 12.71 5.89 -2.69
CA TYR A 5 11.25 5.81 -2.85
C TYR A 5 10.81 5.76 -4.32
N ASN A 6 11.48 4.98 -5.17
CA ASN A 6 11.45 5.00 -6.65
C ASN A 6 10.22 5.69 -7.25
N CYS A 7 9.03 5.11 -7.05
CA CYS A 7 7.80 5.50 -7.72
C CYS A 7 6.85 6.33 -6.83
N ALA A 8 7.25 6.60 -5.59
CA ALA A 8 6.50 7.33 -4.57
C ALA A 8 7.23 8.59 -4.10
N ILE A 9 8.16 9.12 -4.91
CA ILE A 9 8.93 10.33 -4.62
C ILE A 9 8.02 11.55 -4.46
N ASP A 10 6.97 11.64 -5.28
CA ASP A 10 5.96 12.69 -5.18
C ASP A 10 5.23 12.64 -3.83
N TYR A 11 4.87 11.44 -3.38
CA TYR A 11 4.23 11.21 -2.10
C TYR A 11 5.14 11.57 -0.93
N GLU A 12 6.42 11.17 -0.98
CA GLU A 12 7.45 11.60 -0.01
C GLU A 12 7.53 13.12 0.06
N MET A 13 7.65 13.78 -1.09
CA MET A 13 7.80 15.22 -1.18
C MET A 13 6.61 15.93 -0.52
N TRP A 14 5.38 15.49 -0.79
CA TRP A 14 4.19 16.07 -0.20
C TRP A 14 4.14 15.90 1.31
N LEU A 15 4.50 14.73 1.85
CA LEU A 15 4.55 14.53 3.30
C LEU A 15 5.68 15.35 3.95
N ARG A 16 6.82 15.49 3.28
CA ARG A 16 7.93 16.35 3.72
C ARG A 16 7.52 17.81 3.83
N ILE A 17 6.76 18.30 2.86
CA ILE A 17 6.19 19.65 2.85
C ILE A 17 5.13 19.78 3.95
N ALA A 18 4.19 18.85 4.04
CA ALA A 18 3.10 18.88 5.03
C ALA A 18 3.61 18.84 6.49
N ARG A 19 4.79 18.28 6.72
CA ARG A 19 5.45 18.33 8.04
C ARG A 19 5.88 19.74 8.46
N LYS A 20 6.22 20.59 7.50
CA LYS A 20 6.76 21.95 7.75
C LYS A 20 5.73 23.05 7.56
N TYR A 21 4.75 22.83 6.70
CA TYR A 21 3.80 23.84 6.28
C TYR A 21 2.37 23.36 6.51
N ARG A 22 1.47 24.29 6.85
CA ARG A 22 0.04 24.00 6.92
C ARG A 22 -0.48 23.81 5.50
N VAL A 23 -0.80 22.56 5.16
CA VAL A 23 -1.40 22.18 3.89
C VAL A 23 -2.91 21.99 4.09
N SER A 24 -3.70 22.46 3.12
CA SER A 24 -5.15 22.26 3.08
C SER A 24 -5.55 21.73 1.71
N ILE A 25 -6.61 20.91 1.67
CA ILE A 25 -7.18 20.41 0.42
C ILE A 25 -8.27 21.37 -0.03
N ILE A 26 -8.26 21.74 -1.31
CA ILE A 26 -9.30 22.54 -1.94
C ILE A 26 -10.16 21.58 -2.77
N GLU A 27 -11.45 21.51 -2.47
CA GLU A 27 -12.42 20.64 -3.16
C GLU A 27 -12.89 21.25 -4.50
N GLN A 28 -11.93 21.71 -5.31
CA GLN A 28 -12.19 22.28 -6.63
C GLN A 28 -11.32 21.58 -7.67
N LYS A 29 -11.88 21.36 -8.87
CA LYS A 29 -11.13 20.76 -9.97
C LYS A 29 -10.13 21.78 -10.53
N LEU A 30 -8.89 21.72 -10.06
CA LEU A 30 -7.81 22.61 -10.50
C LEU A 30 -7.00 22.05 -11.69
N MET A 31 -7.07 20.74 -11.92
CA MET A 31 -6.33 20.09 -13.00
C MET A 31 -7.05 18.86 -13.55
N SER A 32 -6.74 18.50 -14.78
CA SER A 32 -7.16 17.26 -15.42
C SER A 32 -5.92 16.42 -15.72
N TYR A 33 -5.84 15.23 -15.13
CA TYR A 33 -4.78 14.28 -15.43
C TYR A 33 -5.09 13.56 -16.75
N ARG A 34 -4.09 13.44 -17.62
CA ARG A 34 -4.16 12.57 -18.79
C ARG A 34 -3.74 11.17 -18.35
N ILE A 35 -4.59 10.18 -18.59
CA ILE A 35 -4.27 8.77 -18.39
C ILE A 35 -3.75 8.23 -19.72
N HIS A 36 -2.56 7.65 -19.73
CA HIS A 36 -2.00 6.97 -20.91
C HIS A 36 -1.77 5.50 -20.60
N GLU A 37 -2.05 4.58 -21.53
CA GLU A 37 -1.90 3.14 -21.31
C GLU A 37 -0.46 2.69 -20.95
N LYS A 38 0.54 3.53 -21.26
CA LYS A 38 1.96 3.29 -20.94
C LYS A 38 2.42 4.06 -19.71
N GLN A 39 1.51 4.75 -19.02
CA GLN A 39 1.84 5.53 -17.84
C GLN A 39 2.31 4.57 -16.74
N GLY A 40 3.51 4.82 -16.20
CA GLY A 40 4.15 3.94 -15.23
C GLY A 40 3.23 3.59 -14.05
N SER A 41 2.42 4.54 -13.60
CA SER A 41 1.43 4.35 -12.53
C SER A 41 0.40 3.25 -12.82
N GLU A 42 -0.01 3.02 -14.08
CA GLU A 42 -0.94 1.93 -14.40
C GLU A 42 -0.24 0.57 -14.33
N LEU A 43 0.98 0.47 -14.85
CA LEU A 43 1.82 -0.74 -14.74
C LEU A 43 2.19 -1.04 -13.28
N GLU A 44 2.58 -0.04 -12.52
CA GLU A 44 3.07 -0.17 -11.15
C GLU A 44 1.97 -0.30 -10.10
N VAL A 45 0.77 0.23 -10.33
CA VAL A 45 -0.34 0.09 -9.37
C VAL A 45 -1.20 -1.13 -9.70
N ARG A 46 -1.46 -1.41 -10.99
CA ARG A 46 -2.34 -2.53 -11.37
C ARG A 46 -1.62 -3.82 -11.69
N ARG A 47 -0.37 -3.80 -12.19
CA ARG A 47 0.36 -5.03 -12.56
C ARG A 47 1.46 -5.41 -11.57
N ASN A 48 1.94 -4.48 -10.74
CA ASN A 48 2.92 -4.79 -9.71
C ASN A 48 2.38 -5.81 -8.69
N ILE A 49 3.15 -6.85 -8.47
CA ILE A 49 2.89 -7.92 -7.51
C ILE A 49 3.70 -7.73 -6.22
N GLU A 50 4.60 -6.75 -6.18
CA GLU A 50 5.38 -6.39 -5.01
C GLU A 50 4.61 -5.41 -4.11
N LEU A 51 5.07 -5.25 -2.86
CA LEU A 51 4.54 -4.21 -1.99
C LEU A 51 4.89 -2.83 -2.57
N PRO A 52 3.94 -1.89 -2.66
CA PRO A 52 4.20 -0.60 -3.28
C PRO A 52 5.05 0.28 -2.36
N ASP A 53 5.99 1.03 -2.96
CA ASP A 53 6.94 1.92 -2.28
C ASP A 53 6.26 2.97 -1.38
N VAL A 54 5.01 3.33 -1.69
CA VAL A 54 4.19 4.23 -0.86
C VAL A 54 4.02 3.73 0.57
N LEU A 55 4.06 2.41 0.81
CA LEU A 55 3.97 1.85 2.16
C LEU A 55 5.19 2.21 2.99
N THR A 56 6.38 2.23 2.38
CA THR A 56 7.62 2.64 3.05
C THR A 56 7.53 4.12 3.44
N VAL A 57 7.10 4.97 2.50
CA VAL A 57 6.90 6.40 2.76
C VAL A 57 5.93 6.64 3.93
N ILE A 58 4.76 5.99 3.94
CA ILE A 58 3.79 6.15 5.03
C ILE A 58 4.39 5.65 6.37
N GLN A 59 5.15 4.56 6.36
CA GLN A 59 5.80 4.05 7.58
C GLN A 59 6.81 5.04 8.15
N ASP A 60 7.65 5.64 7.30
CA ASP A 60 8.68 6.60 7.72
C ASP A 60 8.08 7.90 8.25
N TYR A 61 6.95 8.32 7.68
CA TYR A 61 6.26 9.55 8.06
C TYR A 61 5.21 9.39 9.18
N ARG A 62 4.82 8.16 9.53
CA ARG A 62 3.83 7.87 10.59
C ARG A 62 4.14 8.57 11.91
N GLN A 63 5.41 8.64 12.28
CA GLN A 63 5.86 9.25 13.54
C GLN A 63 5.52 10.73 13.67
N TYR A 64 5.30 11.43 12.54
CA TYR A 64 4.95 12.85 12.52
C TYR A 64 3.43 13.11 12.57
N VAL A 65 2.61 12.06 12.46
CA VAL A 65 1.14 12.20 12.52
C VAL A 65 0.70 12.30 13.97
N THR A 66 0.28 13.49 14.40
CA THR A 66 -0.18 13.74 15.78
C THR A 66 -1.61 13.27 16.04
N ASP A 67 -2.48 13.37 15.03
CA ASP A 67 -3.88 12.97 15.12
C ASP A 67 -4.03 11.42 15.19
N PRO A 68 -4.60 10.87 16.28
CA PRO A 68 -4.77 9.42 16.43
C PRO A 68 -5.74 8.80 15.41
N GLY A 69 -6.77 9.54 14.99
CA GLY A 69 -7.75 9.10 14.00
C GLY A 69 -7.11 8.94 12.62
N ILE A 70 -6.33 9.93 12.19
CA ILE A 70 -5.56 9.87 10.94
C ILE A 70 -4.53 8.74 11.00
N ARG A 71 -3.83 8.58 12.13
CA ARG A 71 -2.86 7.49 12.31
C ARG A 71 -3.51 6.11 12.16
N LYS A 72 -4.67 5.89 12.80
CA LYS A 72 -5.44 4.65 12.69
C LYS A 72 -5.96 4.42 11.26
N ALA A 73 -6.43 5.46 10.58
CA ALA A 73 -6.87 5.39 9.20
C ALA A 73 -5.73 5.03 8.24
N ALA A 74 -4.53 5.58 8.46
CA ALA A 74 -3.33 5.25 7.70
C ALA A 74 -2.91 3.79 7.92
N GLU A 75 -2.90 3.31 9.16
CA GLU A 75 -2.60 1.90 9.49
C GLU A 75 -3.58 0.94 8.82
N TYR A 76 -4.88 1.28 8.85
CA TYR A 76 -5.91 0.50 8.16
C TYR A 76 -5.67 0.46 6.65
N SER A 77 -5.29 1.58 6.05
CA SER A 77 -5.00 1.69 4.62
C SER A 77 -3.75 0.91 4.21
N ILE A 78 -2.71 0.91 5.05
CA ILE A 78 -1.50 0.09 4.88
C ILE A 78 -1.88 -1.39 4.87
N ASP A 79 -2.57 -1.86 5.91
CA ASP A 79 -2.90 -3.28 6.04
C ASP A 79 -3.82 -3.77 4.93
N ARG A 80 -4.80 -2.94 4.51
CA ARG A 80 -5.64 -3.22 3.36
C ARG A 80 -4.81 -3.43 2.09
N THR A 81 -3.79 -2.59 1.89
CA THR A 81 -2.90 -2.67 0.73
C THR A 81 -2.04 -3.93 0.79
N ILE A 82 -1.49 -4.27 1.96
CA ILE A 82 -0.73 -5.51 2.18
C ILE A 82 -1.59 -6.74 1.84
N VAL A 83 -2.82 -6.83 2.36
CA VAL A 83 -3.71 -7.96 2.08
C VAL A 83 -4.03 -8.07 0.59
N LYS A 84 -4.29 -6.95 -0.09
CA LYS A 84 -4.54 -6.93 -1.54
C LYS A 84 -3.33 -7.43 -2.33
N THR A 85 -2.13 -6.96 -2.01
CA THR A 85 -0.89 -7.45 -2.65
C THR A 85 -0.68 -8.93 -2.38
N ALA A 86 -0.87 -9.39 -1.14
CA ALA A 86 -0.74 -10.79 -0.78
C ALA A 86 -1.75 -11.69 -1.51
N LEU A 87 -2.99 -11.25 -1.70
CA LEU A 87 -4.01 -11.94 -2.51
C LEU A 87 -3.57 -12.06 -3.97
N LYS A 88 -3.04 -10.99 -4.55
CA LYS A 88 -2.54 -11.00 -5.93
C LYS A 88 -1.33 -11.94 -6.10
N GLN A 89 -0.43 -11.96 -5.14
CA GLN A 89 0.69 -12.91 -5.09
C GLN A 89 0.19 -14.36 -4.94
N ASN A 90 -0.83 -14.61 -4.11
CA ASN A 90 -1.45 -15.92 -3.98
C ASN A 90 -2.11 -16.38 -5.29
N TYR A 91 -2.89 -15.51 -5.94
CA TYR A 91 -3.53 -15.78 -7.22
C TYR A 91 -2.53 -16.14 -8.33
N THR A 92 -1.38 -15.46 -8.35
CA THR A 92 -0.27 -15.78 -9.27
C THR A 92 0.63 -16.93 -8.79
N ARG A 93 0.19 -17.71 -7.79
CA ARG A 93 0.86 -18.88 -7.19
C ARG A 93 2.21 -18.58 -6.54
N GLN A 94 2.49 -17.33 -6.21
CA GLN A 94 3.69 -16.90 -5.46
C GLN A 94 3.44 -16.98 -3.94
N PHE A 95 3.14 -18.18 -3.44
CA PHE A 95 2.72 -18.41 -2.05
C PHE A 95 3.73 -17.96 -1.00
N CYS A 96 5.03 -18.15 -1.27
CA CYS A 96 6.10 -17.72 -0.37
C CYS A 96 6.12 -16.18 -0.23
N LYS A 97 6.04 -15.46 -1.35
CA LYS A 97 5.98 -13.98 -1.35
C LYS A 97 4.70 -13.47 -0.68
N SER A 98 3.56 -14.10 -0.98
CA SER A 98 2.29 -13.80 -0.33
C SER A 98 2.39 -13.92 1.19
N SER A 99 2.98 -15.01 1.67
CA SER A 99 3.19 -15.23 3.11
C SER A 99 4.17 -14.22 3.72
N GLN A 100 5.20 -13.82 2.98
CA GLN A 100 6.15 -12.79 3.43
C GLN A 100 5.47 -11.42 3.57
N SER A 101 4.67 -11.01 2.58
CA SER A 101 3.90 -9.75 2.62
C SER A 101 3.00 -9.68 3.86
N LEU A 102 2.31 -10.79 4.18
CA LEU A 102 1.40 -10.87 5.33
C LEU A 102 2.10 -10.73 6.69
N ARG A 103 3.41 -11.00 6.80
CA ARG A 103 4.16 -10.83 8.05
C ARG A 103 4.25 -9.37 8.50
N VAL A 104 4.03 -8.42 7.57
CA VAL A 104 4.12 -6.99 7.84
C VAL A 104 2.81 -6.42 8.40
N LEU A 105 1.72 -7.21 8.42
CA LEU A 105 0.41 -6.78 8.95
C LEU A 105 0.49 -6.39 10.43
N ARG A 106 -0.06 -5.22 10.77
CA ARG A 106 0.06 -4.67 12.13
C ARG A 106 -1.27 -4.71 12.90
N THR A 107 -2.37 -4.34 12.26
CA THR A 107 -3.68 -4.18 12.90
C THR A 107 -4.45 -5.49 13.01
N ALA A 108 -5.25 -5.62 14.06
CA ALA A 108 -6.07 -6.81 14.27
C ALA A 108 -7.18 -6.98 13.21
N GLY A 109 -7.70 -5.88 12.65
CA GLY A 109 -8.83 -5.89 11.73
C GLY A 109 -8.59 -6.70 10.45
N TYR A 110 -7.35 -6.70 9.96
CA TYR A 110 -6.97 -7.46 8.75
C TYR A 110 -6.33 -8.82 9.05
N ARG A 111 -6.18 -9.21 10.32
CA ARG A 111 -5.59 -10.51 10.68
C ARG A 111 -6.44 -11.69 10.25
N LEU A 112 -7.77 -11.58 10.26
CA LEU A 112 -8.65 -12.67 9.82
C LEU A 112 -8.48 -12.93 8.32
N CYS A 113 -8.59 -11.89 7.50
CA CYS A 113 -8.33 -11.97 6.07
C CYS A 113 -6.91 -12.46 5.79
N GLY A 114 -5.91 -11.88 6.49
CA GLY A 114 -4.51 -12.30 6.36
C GLY A 114 -4.30 -13.77 6.71
N ARG A 115 -4.93 -14.28 7.78
CA ARG A 115 -4.88 -15.70 8.16
C ARG A 115 -5.54 -16.60 7.13
N ALA A 116 -6.67 -16.19 6.56
CA ALA A 116 -7.32 -16.94 5.49
C ALA A 116 -6.41 -17.07 4.26
N VAL A 117 -5.75 -15.98 3.85
CA VAL A 117 -4.76 -16.00 2.76
C VAL A 117 -3.53 -16.84 3.13
N ALA A 118 -3.03 -16.72 4.36
CA ALA A 118 -1.90 -17.53 4.83
C ALA A 118 -2.22 -19.04 4.85
N LEU A 119 -3.44 -19.41 5.24
CA LEU A 119 -3.91 -20.79 5.19
C LEU A 119 -4.01 -21.29 3.75
N ALA A 120 -4.56 -20.49 2.84
CA ALA A 120 -4.58 -20.81 1.41
C ALA A 120 -3.16 -20.99 0.85
N ASN A 121 -2.21 -20.13 1.24
CA ASN A 121 -0.80 -20.28 0.87
C ASN A 121 -0.20 -21.60 1.38
N ALA A 122 -0.46 -21.97 2.64
CA ALA A 122 0.05 -23.21 3.24
C ALA A 122 -0.51 -24.45 2.52
N LEU A 123 -1.77 -24.40 2.11
CA LEU A 123 -2.44 -25.46 1.34
C LEU A 123 -2.15 -25.39 -0.18
N ARG A 124 -1.36 -24.40 -0.63
CA ARG A 124 -1.09 -24.12 -2.05
C ARG A 124 -2.35 -23.93 -2.90
N LEU A 125 -3.39 -23.38 -2.30
CA LEU A 125 -4.66 -23.05 -2.95
C LEU A 125 -4.61 -21.63 -3.52
N SER A 126 -5.03 -21.49 -4.77
CA SER A 126 -5.18 -20.19 -5.44
C SER A 126 -6.58 -19.63 -5.17
N LEU A 127 -6.64 -18.47 -4.54
CA LEU A 127 -7.89 -17.76 -4.27
C LEU A 127 -8.29 -16.93 -5.49
N HIS A 128 -9.34 -17.35 -6.19
CA HIS A 128 -9.94 -16.63 -7.32
C HIS A 128 -10.87 -15.50 -6.86
N ILE A 129 -10.37 -14.61 -6.01
CA ILE A 129 -11.14 -13.48 -5.45
C ILE A 129 -10.62 -12.13 -6.01
N TRP A 130 -10.00 -12.16 -7.20
CA TRP A 130 -9.45 -10.98 -7.85
C TRP A 130 -10.16 -10.73 -9.19
N PRO A 131 -10.89 -9.61 -9.36
CA PRO A 131 -11.41 -9.18 -10.66
C PRO A 131 -10.33 -8.55 -11.56
#